data_AF-A0A9Q0DNN4-F1
#
_entry.id   AF-A0A9Q0DNN4-F1
#
_cell.length_a   1.000
_cell.length_b   1.000
_cell.length_c   1.000
_cell.angle_alpha   90.00
_cell.angle_beta   90.00
_cell.angle_gamma   90.00
#
_symmetry.space_group_name_H-M   'P 1'
#
loop_
_entity.id
_entity.type
_entity.pdbx_description
1 polymer ?
#
loop_
_entity_poly.entity_id
_entity_poly.type
_entity_poly.pdbx_seq_one_letter_code
_entity_poly.pdbx_strand_id
1 'polypeptide(L)'
;MISVNVEKDIGVIFDEKLNFKDEMSTHINKANCIMGVIRCTYSYLDAESFKLQALVRPHLEYGVPVWYPRLKMDIEALERVQRRATKATSKPPKSSIP
;
A
#
# COMPACT_ATOMS: atom_id res chain seq x y z
N MET A 1 29.15 -14.68 19.19
CA MET A 1 28.26 -14.56 18.03
C MET A 1 27.19 -13.55 18.38
N ILE A 2 27.08 -12.46 17.62
CA ILE A 2 25.99 -11.49 17.80
C ILE A 2 24.77 -12.13 17.13
N SER A 3 23.76 -12.52 17.91
CA SER A 3 22.46 -12.95 17.35
C SER A 3 21.78 -11.71 16.81
N VAL A 4 21.64 -11.63 15.49
CA VAL A 4 20.86 -10.57 14.84
C VAL A 4 19.44 -11.09 14.73
N ASN A 5 18.54 -10.58 15.57
CA ASN A 5 17.16 -11.05 15.61
C ASN A 5 16.33 -10.59 14.39
N VAL A 6 16.83 -9.57 13.66
CA VAL A 6 16.16 -8.92 12.53
C VAL A 6 17.21 -8.42 11.53
N GLU A 7 17.11 -8.84 10.28
CA GLU A 7 17.99 -8.46 9.16
C GLU A 7 17.19 -7.72 8.08
N LYS A 8 17.80 -6.79 7.35
CA LYS A 8 17.15 -6.08 6.25
C LYS A 8 17.86 -6.39 4.95
N ASP A 9 17.15 -7.03 4.01
CA ASP A 9 17.68 -7.35 2.69
C ASP A 9 16.69 -6.98 1.58
N ILE A 10 17.20 -6.44 0.47
CA ILE A 10 16.40 -6.01 -0.69
C ILE A 10 15.22 -5.08 -0.28
N GLY A 11 15.40 -4.32 0.80
CA GLY A 11 14.36 -3.40 1.31
C GLY A 11 13.21 -4.07 2.07
N VAL A 12 13.32 -5.36 2.38
CA VAL A 12 12.39 -6.12 3.23
C VAL A 12 13.08 -6.52 4.54
N ILE A 13 12.35 -6.43 5.64
CA ILE A 13 12.81 -6.88 6.96
C ILE A 13 12.49 -8.38 7.16
N PHE A 14 13.50 -9.13 7.56
CA PHE A 14 13.45 -10.56 7.88
C PHE A 14 13.73 -10.74 9.37
N ASP A 15 12.81 -11.34 10.11
CA ASP A 15 13.02 -11.79 11.49
C ASP A 15 13.49 -13.26 11.52
N GLU A 16 13.97 -13.72 12.68
CA GLU A 16 14.41 -15.12 12.86
C GLU A 16 13.32 -16.15 12.51
N LYS A 17 12.04 -15.78 12.62
CA LYS A 17 10.89 -16.68 12.42
C LYS A 17 10.25 -16.54 11.03
N LEU A 18 10.77 -15.67 10.16
CA LEU A 18 10.19 -15.32 8.86
C LEU A 18 8.70 -14.91 8.95
N ASN A 19 8.35 -14.16 10.00
CA ASN A 19 7.08 -13.52 10.18
C ASN A 19 7.08 -12.10 9.60
N PHE A 20 6.37 -11.94 8.48
CA PHE A 20 6.29 -10.68 7.75
C PHE A 20 5.10 -9.80 8.15
N LYS A 21 4.36 -10.13 9.21
CA LYS A 21 3.13 -9.41 9.57
C LYS A 21 3.39 -7.93 9.90
N ASP A 22 4.43 -7.65 10.66
CA ASP A 22 4.78 -6.28 11.05
C ASP A 22 5.34 -5.49 9.86
N GLU A 23 6.12 -6.15 9.01
CA GLU A 23 6.69 -5.55 7.80
C GLU A 23 5.59 -5.20 6.78
N MET A 24 4.66 -6.13 6.54
CA MET A 24 3.51 -5.91 5.68
C MET A 24 2.59 -4.82 6.24
N SER A 25 2.35 -4.78 7.55
CA SER A 25 1.61 -3.69 8.20
C SER A 25 2.27 -2.33 7.94
N THR A 26 3.60 -2.27 8.04
CA THR A 26 4.38 -1.05 7.77
C THR A 26 4.21 -0.58 6.32
N HIS A 27 4.25 -1.50 5.36
CA HIS A 27 4.04 -1.18 3.94
C HIS A 27 2.61 -0.75 3.64
N ILE A 28 1.61 -1.41 4.23
CA ILE A 28 0.19 -1.02 4.14
C ILE A 28 -0.02 0.39 4.70
N ASN A 29 0.58 0.70 5.85
CA ASN A 29 0.47 2.03 6.46
C ASN A 29 1.14 3.11 5.61
N LYS A 30 2.30 2.81 5.01
CA LYS A 30 2.98 3.71 4.07
C LYS A 30 2.12 3.99 2.83
N ALA A 31 1.51 2.97 2.26
CA ALA A 31 0.59 3.10 1.13
C ALA A 31 -0.66 3.94 1.50
N ASN A 32 -1.22 3.75 2.70
CA ASN A 32 -2.32 4.58 3.20
C ASN A 32 -1.90 6.04 3.41
N CYS A 33 -0.68 6.29 3.89
CA CYS A 33 -0.14 7.64 4.05
C CYS A 33 -0.04 8.36 2.70
N ILE A 34 0.55 7.70 1.69
CA ILE A 34 0.64 8.24 0.31
C ILE A 34 -0.76 8.55 -0.24
N MET A 35 -1.70 7.63 -0.08
CA MET A 35 -3.09 7.86 -0.50
C MET A 35 -3.74 9.04 0.24
N GLY A 36 -3.43 9.21 1.53
CA GLY A 36 -3.87 10.35 2.35
C GLY A 36 -3.32 11.66 1.80
N VAL A 37 -2.02 11.73 1.50
CA VAL A 37 -1.37 12.91 0.91
C VAL A 37 -2.03 13.26 -0.43
N ILE A 38 -2.21 12.30 -1.33
CA ILE A 38 -2.87 12.53 -2.63
C ILE A 38 -4.27 13.14 -2.43
N ARG A 39 -5.05 12.62 -1.47
CA ARG A 39 -6.40 13.14 -1.18
C ARG A 39 -6.40 14.54 -0.57
N CYS A 40 -5.36 14.91 0.17
CA CYS A 40 -5.23 16.24 0.74
C CYS A 40 -4.74 17.26 -0.29
N THR A 41 -3.89 16.85 -1.24
CA THR A 41 -3.33 17.73 -2.27
C THR A 41 -4.31 17.97 -3.42
N TYR A 42 -5.13 16.98 -3.78
CA TYR A 42 -6.01 17.04 -4.93
C TYR A 42 -7.49 17.03 -4.54
N SER A 43 -8.20 18.13 -4.84
CA SER A 43 -9.65 18.24 -4.66
C SER A 43 -10.45 17.33 -5.59
N TYR A 44 -9.87 16.99 -6.74
CA TYR A 44 -10.39 16.07 -7.74
C TYR A 44 -9.25 15.26 -8.36
N LEU A 45 -9.53 14.00 -8.69
CA LEU A 45 -8.53 13.09 -9.27
C LEU A 45 -8.87 12.88 -10.75
N ASP A 46 -8.08 13.49 -11.62
CA ASP A 46 -8.13 13.38 -13.07
C ASP A 46 -7.15 12.30 -13.61
N ALA A 47 -6.96 12.25 -14.93
CA ALA A 47 -6.06 11.29 -15.57
C ALA A 47 -4.59 11.45 -15.13
N GLU A 48 -4.15 12.67 -14.80
CA GLU A 48 -2.81 12.90 -14.24
C GLU A 48 -2.73 12.44 -12.79
N SER A 49 -3.78 12.68 -12.02
CA SER A 49 -3.91 12.18 -10.64
C SER A 49 -3.99 10.65 -10.55
N PHE A 50 -4.48 9.98 -11.60
CA PHE A 50 -4.44 8.53 -11.73
C PHE A 50 -2.99 7.99 -11.71
N LYS A 51 -2.05 8.72 -12.34
CA LYS A 51 -0.61 8.35 -12.31
C LYS A 51 -0.03 8.46 -10.91
N LEU A 52 -0.46 9.45 -10.11
CA LEU A 52 -0.05 9.58 -8.71
C LEU A 52 -0.59 8.42 -7.86
N GLN A 53 -1.80 7.94 -8.10
CA GLN A 53 -2.30 6.75 -7.41
C GLN A 53 -1.55 5.48 -7.79
N ALA A 54 -0.99 5.41 -9.00
CA ALA A 54 -0.13 4.30 -9.39
C ALA A 54 1.10 4.16 -8.47
N LEU A 55 1.50 5.22 -7.73
CA LEU A 55 2.57 5.14 -6.72
C LEU A 55 2.20 4.26 -5.52
N VAL A 56 0.92 4.10 -5.21
CA VAL A 56 0.45 3.27 -4.08
C VAL A 56 0.71 1.78 -4.35
N ARG A 57 0.60 1.35 -5.61
CA ARG A 57 0.61 -0.05 -6.01
C ARG A 57 1.99 -0.73 -5.87
N PRO A 58 3.12 -0.15 -6.31
CA PRO A 58 4.45 -0.70 -6.11
C PRO A 58 4.79 -0.93 -4.63
N HIS A 59 4.36 -0.05 -3.73
CA HIS A 59 4.61 -0.20 -2.30
C HIS A 59 3.88 -1.38 -1.66
N LEU A 60 2.79 -1.83 -2.26
CA LEU A 60 2.05 -3.01 -1.79
C LEU A 60 2.54 -4.29 -2.48
N GLU A 61 2.83 -4.24 -3.78
CA GLU A 61 3.13 -5.43 -4.58
C GLU A 61 4.59 -5.89 -4.50
N TYR A 62 5.53 -4.97 -4.24
CA TYR A 62 6.97 -5.29 -4.20
C TYR A 62 7.31 -6.40 -3.19
N GLY A 63 6.70 -6.36 -2.01
CA GLY A 63 6.93 -7.35 -0.97
C GLY A 63 6.08 -8.62 -1.09
N VAL A 64 5.08 -8.67 -1.98
CA VAL A 64 4.17 -9.83 -2.08
C VAL A 64 4.89 -11.14 -2.40
N PRO A 65 5.87 -11.20 -3.33
CA PRO A 65 6.63 -12.43 -3.57
C PRO A 65 7.38 -12.95 -2.35
N VAL A 66 7.77 -12.05 -1.43
CA VAL A 66 8.53 -12.39 -0.21
C VAL A 66 7.58 -12.75 0.93
N TRP A 67 6.60 -11.89 1.22
CA TRP A 67 5.67 -12.08 2.34
C TRP A 67 4.74 -13.26 2.15
N TYR A 68 4.41 -13.58 0.90
CA TYR A 68 3.47 -14.64 0.49
C TYR A 68 2.25 -14.71 1.44
N PRO A 69 1.39 -13.67 1.45
CA PRO A 69 0.29 -13.56 2.42
C PRO A 69 -0.68 -14.73 2.26
N ARG A 70 -0.67 -15.65 3.24
CA ARG A 70 -1.52 -16.86 3.27
C ARG A 70 -2.82 -16.66 4.02
N LEU A 71 -2.83 -15.75 4.99
CA LEU A 71 -4.01 -15.49 5.81
C LEU A 71 -4.96 -14.57 5.07
N LYS A 72 -6.26 -14.90 5.12
CA LYS A 72 -7.31 -14.09 4.51
C LYS A 72 -7.30 -12.64 4.98
N MET A 73 -7.02 -12.40 6.26
CA MET A 73 -6.93 -11.06 6.85
C MET A 73 -5.82 -10.22 6.18
N ASP A 74 -4.68 -10.83 5.86
CA ASP A 74 -3.53 -10.15 5.27
C ASP A 74 -3.81 -9.76 3.81
N ILE A 75 -4.42 -10.69 3.06
CA ILE A 75 -4.88 -10.46 1.69
C ILE A 75 -5.94 -9.34 1.66
N GLU A 76 -6.94 -9.41 2.56
CA GLU A 76 -7.98 -8.39 2.65
C GLU A 76 -7.42 -7.01 3.01
N ALA A 77 -6.39 -6.95 3.86
CA ALA A 77 -5.75 -5.69 4.23
C ALA A 77 -5.05 -5.03 3.03
N LEU A 78 -4.34 -5.82 2.22
CA LEU A 78 -3.69 -5.37 0.96
C LEU A 78 -4.73 -4.89 -0.06
N GLU A 79 -5.74 -5.73 -0.36
CA GLU A 79 -6.79 -5.40 -1.33
C GLU A 79 -7.60 -4.17 -0.93
N ARG A 80 -7.81 -3.95 0.38
CA ARG A 80 -8.53 -2.77 0.87
C ARG A 80 -7.84 -1.48 0.46
N VAL A 81 -6.51 -1.42 0.45
CA VAL A 81 -5.77 -0.23 0.02
C VAL A 81 -5.90 -0.07 -1.50
N GLN A 82 -5.74 -1.14 -2.27
CA GLN A 82 -5.89 -1.12 -3.72
C GLN A 82 -7.30 -0.65 -4.14
N ARG A 83 -8.36 -1.19 -3.54
CA ARG A 83 -9.76 -0.79 -3.81
C ARG A 83 -10.01 0.68 -3.47
N ARG A 84 -9.38 1.22 -2.42
CA ARG A 84 -9.51 2.64 -2.06
C ARG A 84 -8.85 3.55 -3.08
N ALA A 85 -7.68 3.16 -3.59
CA ALA A 85 -7.04 3.86 -4.69
C ALA A 85 -7.97 3.87 -5.92
N THR A 86 -8.36 2.69 -6.43
CA THR A 86 -9.20 2.59 -7.64
C THR A 86 -10.56 3.27 -7.52
N LYS A 87 -11.23 3.24 -6.35
CA LYS A 87 -12.52 3.93 -6.17
C LYS A 87 -12.39 5.44 -6.30
N ALA A 88 -11.26 6.02 -5.93
CA ALA A 88 -11.09 7.46 -5.90
C ALA A 88 -11.00 8.09 -7.30
N THR A 89 -10.64 7.33 -8.34
CA THR A 89 -10.63 7.79 -9.74
C THR A 89 -11.96 7.60 -10.46
N SER A 90 -12.85 6.75 -9.91
CA SER A 90 -14.14 6.44 -10.53
C SER A 90 -15.26 7.47 -10.31
N LYS A 91 -15.06 8.47 -9.43
CA LYS A 91 -16.12 9.44 -9.09
C LYS A 91 -15.92 10.78 -9.83
N PRO A 92 -16.89 11.25 -10.61
CA PRO A 92 -16.82 12.58 -11.24
C PRO A 92 -16.91 13.71 -10.19
N PRO A 93 -16.44 14.93 -10.52
CA PRO A 93 -16.48 16.07 -9.61
C PRO A 93 -17.93 16.47 -9.32
N LYS A 94 -18.26 16.75 -8.04
CA LYS A 94 -19.62 17.17 -7.63
C LYS A 94 -20.11 18.46 -8.31
N SER A 95 -19.22 19.26 -8.90
CA SER A 95 -19.54 20.48 -9.66
C SER A 95 -20.10 20.22 -11.06
N SER A 96 -20.23 18.96 -11.49
CA SER A 96 -20.72 18.57 -12.83
C SER A 96 -22.10 17.89 -12.82
N ILE A 97 -22.82 17.94 -11.69
CA ILE A 97 -24.21 17.48 -11.59
C ILE A 97 -25.10 18.71 -11.85
N PRO A 98 -25.92 18.73 -12.91
CA PRO A 98 -26.89 19.81 -13.15
C PRO A 98 -27.97 19.85 -12.06
#